data_AF-A0A067DTP3-F1
#
_entry.id   AF-A0A067DTP3-F1
#
_cell.length_a   1.000
_cell.length_b   1.000
_cell.length_c   1.000
_cell.angle_alpha   90.00
_cell.angle_beta   90.00
_cell.angle_gamma   90.00
#
_symmetry.space_group_name_H-M   'P 1'
#
loop_
_entity.id
_entity.type
_entity.pdbx_description
1 polymer ?
#
loop_
_entity_poly.entity_id
_entity_poly.type
_entity_poly.pdbx_seq_one_letter_code
_entity_poly.pdbx_strand_id
1 'polypeptide(L)'
;MSHLFDSEPDWNEMEFLIKWKGQSHLHCQWKSFAELQNLSGFKKVLNYAKKVVEDVRFRKMVSREEIELNDVSKEMDLDIIKQNSQVERIIADRISKDSSGNVTQEYLVKWKGLSYAEAT
;
A
#
# COMPACT_ATOMS: atom_id res chain seq x y z
N MET A 1 -4.04 -22.32 -1.25
CA MET A 1 -3.27 -21.11 -0.87
C MET A 1 -2.46 -21.28 0.43
N SER A 2 -2.40 -22.47 1.04
CA SER A 2 -1.74 -22.69 2.35
C SER A 2 -0.21 -22.81 2.32
N HIS A 3 0.39 -23.26 1.21
CA HIS A 3 1.83 -23.56 1.18
C HIS A 3 2.77 -22.35 0.99
N LEU A 4 2.26 -21.16 0.66
CA LEU A 4 3.10 -19.97 0.44
C LEU A 4 3.74 -19.44 1.73
N PHE A 5 3.22 -19.81 2.90
CA PHE A 5 3.68 -19.30 4.20
C PHE A 5 4.48 -20.32 5.04
N ASP A 6 4.77 -21.51 4.49
CA ASP A 6 5.55 -22.53 5.20
C ASP A 6 7.06 -22.29 5.13
N SER A 7 7.53 -21.45 4.21
CA SER A 7 8.95 -21.17 3.95
C SER A 7 9.28 -19.69 4.13
N GLU A 8 10.55 -19.36 4.37
CA GLU A 8 10.96 -17.93 4.37
C GLU A 8 10.73 -17.34 2.96
N PRO A 9 10.14 -16.14 2.86
CA PRO A 9 9.82 -15.53 1.57
C PRO A 9 11.09 -15.18 0.78
N ASP A 10 11.12 -15.55 -0.51
CA ASP A 10 12.12 -15.03 -1.44
C ASP A 10 11.70 -13.63 -1.93
N TRP A 11 12.33 -12.61 -1.35
CA TRP A 11 12.02 -11.21 -1.68
C TRP A 11 12.33 -10.83 -3.13
N ASN A 12 13.19 -11.57 -3.83
CA ASN A 12 13.51 -11.27 -5.23
C ASN A 12 12.41 -11.75 -6.20
N GLU A 13 11.60 -12.73 -5.78
CA GLU A 13 10.45 -13.23 -6.54
C GLU A 13 9.13 -12.57 -6.13
N MET A 14 9.17 -11.65 -5.16
CA MET A 14 8.00 -10.95 -4.65
C MET A 14 7.98 -9.49 -5.05
N GLU A 15 6.76 -8.96 -5.13
CA GLU A 15 6.51 -7.55 -5.37
C GLU A 15 5.89 -6.89 -4.13
N PHE A 16 6.16 -5.60 -3.99
CA PHE A 16 5.62 -4.75 -2.93
C PHE A 16 4.69 -3.72 -3.53
N LEU A 17 3.50 -3.56 -2.96
CA LEU A 17 2.60 -2.47 -3.32
C LEU A 17 3.04 -1.18 -2.62
N ILE A 18 3.56 -0.22 -3.38
CA ILE A 18 4.15 1.00 -2.85
C ILE A 18 3.20 2.19 -2.99
N LYS A 19 2.86 2.83 -1.86
CA LYS A 19 2.26 4.16 -1.82
C LYS A 19 3.34 5.23 -1.89
N TRP A 20 3.35 5.99 -2.98
CA TRP A 20 4.34 7.05 -3.21
C TRP A 20 4.05 8.32 -2.42
N LYS A 21 5.12 9.02 -2.01
CA LYS A 21 4.99 10.32 -1.33
C LYS A 21 4.45 11.37 -2.31
N GLY A 22 3.47 12.16 -1.89
CA GLY A 22 2.87 13.21 -2.71
C GLY A 22 1.94 12.71 -3.81
N GLN A 23 1.61 11.41 -3.80
CA GLN A 23 0.66 10.79 -4.72
C GLN A 23 -0.46 10.13 -3.93
N SER A 24 -1.65 10.11 -4.52
CA SER A 24 -2.81 9.42 -3.94
C SER A 24 -2.59 7.89 -3.93
N HIS A 25 -3.40 7.17 -3.15
CA HIS A 25 -3.36 5.70 -3.12
C HIS A 25 -3.78 5.06 -4.46
N LEU A 26 -4.43 5.80 -5.37
CA LEU A 26 -4.74 5.31 -6.72
C LEU A 26 -3.49 5.08 -7.57
N HIS A 27 -2.41 5.79 -7.28
CA HIS A 27 -1.14 5.67 -8.02
C HIS A 27 -0.17 4.68 -7.37
N CYS A 28 -0.65 3.82 -6.45
CA CYS A 28 0.17 2.74 -5.92
C CYS A 28 0.63 1.81 -7.04
N GLN A 29 1.86 1.34 -6.95
CA GLN A 29 2.46 0.47 -7.96
C GLN A 29 3.09 -0.76 -7.28
N TRP A 30 2.93 -1.91 -7.93
CA TRP A 30 3.71 -3.09 -7.61
C TRP A 30 5.15 -2.89 -8.10
N LYS A 31 6.11 -3.13 -7.21
CA LYS A 31 7.53 -2.95 -7.47
C LYS A 31 8.32 -4.11 -6.90
N SER A 32 9.30 -4.58 -7.65
CA SER A 32 10.24 -5.61 -7.21
C SER A 32 11.19 -5.08 -6.14
N PHE A 33 11.78 -5.98 -5.34
CA PHE A 33 12.79 -5.60 -4.36
C PHE A 33 13.98 -4.85 -5.00
N ALA A 34 14.44 -5.32 -6.16
CA ALA A 34 15.57 -4.74 -6.90
C ALA A 34 15.31 -3.28 -7.34
N GLU A 35 14.09 -2.96 -7.80
CA GLU A 35 13.73 -1.58 -8.16
C GLU A 35 13.73 -0.62 -6.97
N LEU A 36 13.44 -1.13 -5.77
CA LEU A 36 13.27 -0.33 -4.56
C LEU A 36 14.58 -0.03 -3.83
N GLN A 37 15.61 -0.87 -4.00
CA GLN A 37 16.88 -0.77 -3.28
C GLN A 37 17.56 0.59 -3.38
N ASN A 38 17.45 1.24 -4.53
CA ASN A 38 18.12 2.52 -4.82
C ASN A 38 17.25 3.75 -4.52
N LEU A 39 16.04 3.56 -3.99
CA LEU A 39 15.10 4.65 -3.74
C LEU A 39 15.19 5.18 -2.31
N SER A 40 14.95 6.48 -2.16
CA SER A 40 14.79 7.08 -0.84
C SER A 40 13.61 6.45 -0.10
N GLY A 41 13.84 6.06 1.15
CA GLY A 41 12.81 5.41 1.98
C GLY A 41 12.78 3.88 1.91
N PHE A 42 13.72 3.23 1.19
CA PHE A 42 13.84 1.77 1.13
C PHE A 42 13.88 1.08 2.51
N LYS A 43 14.38 1.75 3.55
CA LYS A 43 14.33 1.25 4.94
C LYS A 43 12.92 0.85 5.41
N LYS A 44 11.86 1.51 4.90
CA LYS A 44 10.48 1.12 5.21
C LYS A 44 10.12 -0.25 4.63
N VAL A 45 10.61 -0.56 3.42
CA VAL A 45 10.45 -1.85 2.77
C VAL A 45 11.16 -2.94 3.57
N LEU A 46 12.40 -2.69 4.02
CA LEU A 46 13.15 -3.61 4.87
C LEU A 46 12.44 -3.88 6.21
N ASN A 47 11.90 -2.83 6.85
CA ASN A 47 11.15 -2.98 8.09
C ASN A 47 9.87 -3.80 7.89
N TYR A 48 9.17 -3.59 6.77
CA TYR A 48 7.99 -4.37 6.42
C TYR A 48 8.36 -5.84 6.16
N ALA A 49 9.40 -6.11 5.36
CA ALA A 49 9.90 -7.45 5.10
C ALA A 49 10.26 -8.18 6.41
N LYS A 50 10.97 -7.49 7.33
CA LYS A 50 11.27 -8.04 8.66
C LYS A 50 10.01 -8.39 9.45
N LYS A 51 9.01 -7.51 9.47
CA LYS A 51 7.71 -7.78 10.12
C LYS A 51 7.03 -9.01 9.51
N VAL A 52 7.05 -9.17 8.20
CA VAL A 52 6.47 -10.35 7.53
C VAL A 52 7.20 -11.65 7.91
N VAL A 53 8.54 -11.64 8.00
CA VAL A 53 9.30 -12.81 8.51
C VAL A 53 8.89 -13.16 9.95
N GLU A 54 8.75 -12.14 10.81
CA GLU A 54 8.29 -12.32 12.19
C GLU A 54 6.87 -12.89 12.23
N ASP A 55 5.96 -12.39 11.40
CA ASP A 55 4.60 -12.92 11.26
C ASP A 55 4.59 -14.39 10.82
N VAL A 56 5.42 -14.78 9.85
CA VAL A 56 5.54 -16.18 9.41
C VAL A 56 6.04 -17.07 10.54
N ARG A 57 7.03 -16.61 11.31
CA ARG A 57 7.52 -17.35 12.48
C ARG A 57 6.45 -17.47 13.56
N PHE A 58 5.73 -16.39 13.84
CA PHE A 58 4.63 -16.36 14.80
C PHE A 58 3.55 -17.36 14.41
N ARG A 59 3.11 -17.38 13.14
CA ARG A 59 2.11 -18.35 12.63
C ARG A 59 2.49 -19.81 12.86
N LYS A 60 3.78 -20.14 12.89
CA LYS A 60 4.26 -21.52 13.17
C LYS A 60 4.20 -21.90 14.66
N MET A 61 4.04 -20.92 15.56
CA MET A 61 4.07 -21.13 17.01
C MET A 61 2.69 -21.08 17.67
N VAL A 62 1.66 -20.60 16.97
CA VAL A 62 0.30 -20.39 17.49
C VAL A 62 -0.70 -21.44 17.01
N SER A 63 -1.85 -21.50 17.69
CA SER A 63 -2.92 -22.42 17.32
C SER A 63 -3.61 -22.00 16.01
N ARG A 64 -4.37 -22.92 15.42
CA ARG A 64 -5.11 -22.62 14.19
C ARG A 64 -6.18 -21.55 14.41
N GLU A 65 -6.85 -21.57 15.56
CA GLU A 65 -7.87 -20.59 15.93
C GLU A 65 -7.25 -19.18 16.04
N GLU A 66 -6.05 -19.07 16.63
CA GLU A 66 -5.31 -17.80 16.72
C GLU A 66 -4.88 -17.29 15.33
N ILE A 67 -4.48 -18.19 14.43
CA ILE A 67 -4.17 -17.85 13.03
C ILE A 67 -5.40 -17.29 12.32
N GLU A 68 -6.56 -17.94 12.47
CA GLU A 68 -7.81 -17.51 11.83
C GLU A 68 -8.24 -16.12 12.33
N LEU A 69 -8.11 -15.84 13.64
CA LEU A 69 -8.38 -14.51 14.20
C LEU A 69 -7.43 -13.44 13.63
N ASN A 70 -6.14 -13.76 13.50
CA ASN A 70 -5.16 -12.84 12.93
C ASN A 70 -5.43 -12.57 11.44
N ASP A 71 -5.79 -13.59 10.68
CA ASP A 71 -6.12 -13.45 9.25
C ASP A 71 -7.36 -12.57 9.05
N VAL A 72 -8.40 -12.71 9.89
CA VAL A 72 -9.56 -11.80 9.87
C VAL A 72 -9.15 -10.36 10.16
N SER A 73 -8.32 -10.12 11.17
CA SER A 73 -7.82 -8.77 11.48
C SER A 73 -7.03 -8.17 10.31
N LYS A 74 -6.22 -8.97 9.62
CA LYS A 74 -5.45 -8.53 8.45
C LYS A 74 -6.34 -8.16 7.28
N GLU A 75 -7.39 -8.94 7.01
CA GLU A 75 -8.37 -8.61 5.97
C GLU A 75 -9.12 -7.32 6.29
N MET A 76 -9.49 -7.09 7.56
CA MET A 76 -10.10 -5.83 7.98
C MET A 76 -9.17 -4.62 7.75
N ASP A 77 -7.89 -4.76 8.07
CA ASP A 77 -6.88 -3.73 7.80
C ASP A 77 -6.73 -3.45 6.29
N LEU A 78 -6.72 -4.50 5.47
CA LEU A 78 -6.68 -4.38 4.02
C LEU A 78 -7.91 -3.65 3.46
N ASP A 79 -9.09 -3.93 4.00
CA ASP A 79 -10.32 -3.24 3.60
C ASP A 79 -10.29 -1.74 3.95
N ILE A 80 -9.72 -1.38 5.09
CA ILE A 80 -9.48 0.03 5.45
C ILE A 80 -8.53 0.67 4.42
N ILE A 81 -7.45 -0.01 4.04
CA ILE A 81 -6.50 0.50 3.04
C ILE A 81 -7.18 0.67 1.67
N LYS A 82 -8.07 -0.25 1.26
CA LYS A 82 -8.84 -0.13 0.00
C LYS A 82 -9.76 1.09 -0.01
N GLN A 83 -10.21 1.58 1.15
CA GLN A 83 -11.00 2.82 1.22
C GLN A 83 -10.16 4.06 0.90
N ASN A 84 -8.86 4.04 1.15
CA ASN A 84 -7.97 5.19 0.92
C ASN A 84 -7.81 5.56 -0.56
N SER A 85 -8.26 4.72 -1.48
CA SER A 85 -8.35 5.00 -2.92
C SER A 85 -9.77 5.37 -3.39
N GLN A 86 -10.76 5.43 -2.50
CA GLN A 86 -12.12 5.85 -2.83
C GLN A 86 -12.29 7.35 -2.58
N VAL A 87 -12.94 8.02 -3.54
CA VAL A 87 -13.32 9.43 -3.42
C VAL A 87 -14.36 9.59 -2.30
N GLU A 88 -14.11 10.53 -1.39
CA GLU A 88 -15.08 10.99 -0.39
C GLU A 88 -15.76 12.29 -0.84
N ARG A 89 -14.96 13.26 -1.30
CA ARG A 89 -15.44 14.59 -1.71
C ARG A 89 -14.45 15.26 -2.66
N ILE A 90 -14.95 16.02 -3.62
CA ILE A 90 -14.15 16.98 -4.39
C ILE A 90 -14.15 18.32 -3.64
N ILE A 91 -12.97 18.82 -3.29
CA ILE A 91 -12.81 20.03 -2.47
C ILE A 91 -12.58 21.26 -3.35
N ALA A 92 -11.86 21.10 -4.45
CA ALA A 92 -11.56 22.16 -5.39
C ALA A 92 -11.33 21.58 -6.78
N ASP A 93 -11.46 22.43 -7.79
CA ASP A 93 -11.07 22.13 -9.17
C ASP A 93 -10.17 23.24 -9.69
N ARG A 94 -9.29 22.89 -10.64
CA ARG A 94 -8.48 23.86 -11.37
C ARG A 94 -8.34 23.43 -12.82
N ILE A 95 -8.17 24.41 -13.69
CA ILE A 95 -7.87 24.18 -15.10
C ILE A 95 -6.37 24.42 -15.29
N SER A 96 -5.64 23.38 -15.65
CA SER A 96 -4.23 23.48 -16.06
C SER A 96 -4.13 23.48 -17.58
N LYS A 97 -3.13 24.21 -18.09
CA LYS A 97 -2.71 24.13 -19.49
C LYS A 97 -1.31 23.55 -19.51
N ASP A 98 -1.14 22.47 -20.26
CA ASP A 98 0.21 21.94 -20.49
C ASP A 98 0.97 22.83 -21.49
N SER A 99 2.28 22.58 -21.62
CA SER A 99 3.15 23.27 -22.57
C SER A 99 2.80 23.03 -24.04
N SER A 100 1.92 22.07 -24.32
CA SER A 100 1.41 21.75 -25.66
C SER A 100 0.07 22.44 -25.95
N GLY A 101 -0.46 23.23 -24.99
CA GLY A 101 -1.73 23.93 -25.11
C GLY A 101 -2.96 23.07 -24.80
N ASN A 102 -2.79 21.82 -24.36
CA ASN A 102 -3.90 20.99 -23.92
C ASN A 102 -4.42 21.50 -22.58
N VAL A 103 -5.73 21.64 -22.50
CA VAL A 103 -6.43 22.05 -21.30
C VAL A 103 -6.83 20.80 -20.52
N THR A 104 -6.28 20.62 -19.33
CA THR A 104 -6.63 19.53 -18.41
C THR A 104 -7.37 20.08 -17.21
N GLN A 105 -8.49 19.44 -16.85
CA GLN A 105 -9.17 19.74 -15.59
C GLN A 105 -8.61 18.83 -14.50
N GLU A 106 -8.17 19.43 -13.41
CA GLU A 106 -7.65 18.73 -12.24
C GLU A 106 -8.58 18.97 -11.06
N TYR A 107 -8.73 17.96 -10.21
CA TYR A 107 -9.57 18.01 -9.02
C TYR A 107 -8.73 17.74 -7.79
N LEU A 108 -8.93 18.52 -6.73
CA LEU A 108 -8.41 18.22 -5.41
C LEU A 108 -9.41 17.33 -4.67
N VAL A 109 -9.00 16.10 -4.43
CA VAL A 109 -9.86 15.03 -3.92
C VAL A 109 -9.58 14.77 -2.44
N LYS A 110 -10.64 14.79 -1.63
CA LYS A 110 -10.66 14.20 -0.30
C LYS A 110 -10.89 12.70 -0.43
N TRP A 111 -9.96 11.90 0.06
CA TRP A 111 -10.03 10.44 0.08
C TRP A 111 -10.72 9.93 1.35
N LYS A 112 -11.52 8.86 1.24
CA LYS A 112 -12.12 8.20 2.40
C LYS A 112 -11.03 7.63 3.30
N GLY A 113 -11.26 7.63 4.61
CA GLY A 113 -10.31 7.06 5.60
C GLY A 113 -9.04 7.89 5.84
N LEU A 114 -8.77 8.91 5.02
CA LEU A 114 -7.62 9.80 5.17
C LEU A 114 -8.03 11.18 5.72
N SER A 115 -7.08 11.95 6.22
CA SER A 115 -7.33 13.34 6.66
C SER A 115 -7.35 14.30 5.48
N TYR A 116 -7.79 15.55 5.70
CA TYR A 116 -7.74 16.61 4.67
C TYR A 116 -6.30 16.94 4.23
N ALA A 117 -5.29 16.68 5.06
CA ALA A 117 -3.89 16.93 4.71
C ALA A 117 -3.36 15.98 3.62
N GLU A 118 -4.02 14.84 3.40
CA GLU A 118 -3.69 13.88 2.35
C GLU A 118 -4.54 14.08 1.08
N ALA A 119 -5.31 15.17 0.99
CA ALA A 119 -6.03 15.51 -0.23
C ALA A 119 -5.03 15.73 -1.37
N THR A 120 -5.30 15.14 -2.53
CA THR A 120 -4.44 15.16 -3.71
C THR A 120 -5.25 15.41 -4.97
#